data_AF-A0A1L8E8B1-F1
#
_entry.id   AF-A0A1L8E8B1-F1
#
_cell.length_a   1.000
_cell.length_b   1.000
_cell.length_c   1.000
_cell.angle_alpha   90.00
_cell.angle_beta   90.00
_cell.angle_gamma   90.00
#
_symmetry.space_group_name_H-M   'P 1'
#
loop_
_entity.id
_entity.type
_entity.pdbx_description
1 polymer ?
#
loop_
_entity_poly.entity_id
_entity_poly.type
_entity_poly.pdbx_seq_one_letter_code
_entity_poly.pdbx_strand_id
1 'polypeptide(L)'
;WWEVEIVFRVNGRGRIGADGLAFWYTTQKGDYNGAVFGSSDRWNGLGIFFDSFDNDNKHNNPYIMAVLNDGTKQFDHANDGTTQLLSGCLRDFRNKPFPTRARIEYYNNVLTVLFHNGMTNNNDDYEMCLRADGVQLPKNGYFGISAATGGLADDHDVFHFLTTSLHPAGQIVENKVPQDNEKLSQEYKEYQEKLEKQKQEYKKEHPDEKEDEEWDEFYESENQRELRQIWQGQSQIFEHIRELSRKMDEVIGRQENTLSLVSRGMGGAAGAVTPPAPGGAAQPQISVGGAMTRAEVDLLVANQNNLLATARELRTLIGDINSRTDSILQTQQRAPSGGHAAGYDIQAVISEMRDGMNQVKQGISHVGQKLGAAPQAQTSCPTGNCVGVTMFLSVTAVQLLLVLLYNIYKSRSEAQAKKFY
;
A
#
# COMPACT_ATOMS: atom_id res chain seq x y z
N TRP A 1 7.17 25.05 2.00
CA TRP A 1 6.70 23.90 2.80
C TRP A 1 7.56 22.71 2.48
N TRP A 2 7.36 21.58 3.15
CA TRP A 2 8.22 20.42 2.93
C TRP A 2 7.46 19.11 3.12
N GLU A 3 8.01 18.09 2.48
CA GLU A 3 7.66 16.68 2.66
C GLU A 3 8.94 15.91 2.95
N VAL A 4 8.87 14.94 3.86
CA VAL A 4 9.95 14.00 4.13
C VAL A 4 9.42 12.58 3.94
N GLU A 5 10.10 11.78 3.11
CA GLU A 5 9.88 10.35 3.01
C GLU A 5 11.03 9.60 3.70
N ILE A 6 10.68 8.75 4.67
CA ILE A 6 11.61 7.91 5.42
C ILE A 6 11.26 6.47 5.12
N VAL A 7 12.24 5.69 4.68
CA VAL A 7 12.12 4.24 4.50
C VAL A 7 13.00 3.56 5.52
N PHE A 8 12.41 2.73 6.38
CA PHE A 8 13.11 2.15 7.52
C PHE A 8 12.65 0.72 7.81
N ARG A 9 13.40 0.03 8.68
CA ARG A 9 13.03 -1.24 9.30
C ARG A 9 13.35 -1.19 10.77
N VAL A 10 12.45 -1.77 11.57
CA VAL A 10 12.68 -2.04 12.99
C VAL A 10 12.52 -3.53 13.20
N ASN A 11 13.62 -4.21 13.52
CA ASN A 11 13.67 -5.66 13.56
C ASN A 11 14.18 -6.15 14.91
N GLY A 12 13.56 -7.20 15.45
CA GLY A 12 13.95 -7.81 16.70
C GLY A 12 13.50 -9.24 16.83
N ARG A 13 14.25 -10.02 17.62
CA ARG A 13 14.01 -11.47 17.80
C ARG A 13 12.70 -11.78 18.53
N GLY A 14 12.19 -10.84 19.33
CA GLY A 14 11.02 -11.02 20.18
C GLY A 14 9.75 -10.36 19.64
N ARG A 15 8.61 -10.79 20.19
CA ARG A 15 7.32 -10.11 19.98
C ARG A 15 7.31 -8.69 20.53
N ILE A 16 8.12 -8.42 21.55
CA ILE A 16 8.31 -7.09 22.16
C ILE A 16 9.74 -6.67 21.87
N GLY A 17 9.94 -5.37 21.64
CA GLY A 17 11.24 -4.74 21.42
C GLY A 17 11.18 -3.29 21.85
N ALA A 18 12.32 -2.60 21.80
CA ALA A 18 12.47 -1.27 22.37
C ALA A 18 13.68 -0.52 21.77
N ASP A 19 13.77 0.80 21.90
CA ASP A 19 12.70 1.72 22.36
C ASP A 19 11.96 2.32 21.15
N GLY A 20 12.66 2.48 20.03
CA GLY A 20 12.08 2.95 18.77
C GLY A 20 12.98 3.94 18.03
N LEU A 21 12.38 4.64 17.06
CA LEU A 21 13.04 5.71 16.30
C LEU A 21 12.26 7.02 16.36
N ALA A 22 12.96 8.12 16.07
CA ALA A 22 12.41 9.46 16.07
C ALA A 22 12.84 10.25 14.84
N PHE A 23 11.88 10.87 14.15
CA PHE A 23 12.12 11.94 13.19
C PHE A 23 12.07 13.30 13.88
N TRP A 24 12.94 14.21 13.45
CA TRP A 24 13.09 15.53 14.03
C TRP A 24 13.03 16.63 12.95
N TYR A 25 12.30 17.70 13.27
CA TYR A 25 12.45 19.02 12.64
C TYR A 25 12.60 20.08 13.74
N THR A 26 13.83 20.50 14.01
CA THR A 26 14.16 21.28 15.22
C THR A 26 15.08 22.46 14.93
N THR A 27 14.97 23.55 15.69
CA THR A 27 15.86 24.73 15.52
C THR A 27 17.34 24.46 15.79
N GLN A 28 17.64 23.43 16.57
CA GLN A 28 19.00 23.01 16.93
C GLN A 28 19.18 21.54 16.61
N LYS A 29 20.41 21.14 16.28
CA LYS A 29 20.76 19.72 16.15
C LYS A 29 20.59 19.03 17.50
N GLY A 30 20.11 17.78 17.47
CA GLY A 30 19.97 16.96 18.67
C GLY A 30 21.32 16.67 19.33
N ASP A 31 21.29 16.43 20.65
CA ASP A 31 22.42 15.89 21.40
C ASP A 31 22.66 14.44 20.99
N TYR A 32 23.92 14.08 20.78
CA TYR A 32 24.33 12.73 20.41
C TYR A 32 24.10 11.70 21.52
N ASN A 33 23.98 12.15 22.77
CA ASN A 33 23.76 11.28 23.94
C ASN A 33 22.45 11.60 24.67
N GLY A 34 21.46 12.10 23.94
CA GLY A 34 20.20 12.49 24.53
C GLY A 34 19.29 11.30 24.88
N ALA A 35 18.43 11.49 25.88
CA ALA A 35 17.61 10.43 26.45
C ALA A 35 16.33 10.12 25.64
N VAL A 36 15.96 10.96 24.68
CA VAL A 36 14.69 10.83 23.94
C VAL A 36 14.97 10.20 22.58
N PHE A 37 14.79 8.89 22.49
CA PHE A 37 15.12 8.11 21.29
C PHE A 37 16.52 8.41 20.75
N GLY A 38 17.50 8.64 21.63
CA GLY A 38 18.89 8.94 21.28
C GLY A 38 19.14 10.42 20.91
N SER A 39 18.22 11.33 21.24
CA SER A 39 18.31 12.77 20.99
C SER A 39 17.86 13.59 22.20
N SER A 40 18.03 14.91 22.13
CA SER A 40 17.84 15.86 23.23
C SER A 40 16.50 15.71 23.97
N ASP A 41 16.53 15.87 25.30
CA ASP A 41 15.34 15.86 26.16
C ASP A 41 14.39 17.06 25.95
N ARG A 42 14.95 18.15 25.40
CA ARG A 42 14.24 19.38 25.05
C ARG A 42 14.59 19.77 23.63
N TRP A 43 13.57 20.16 22.89
CA TRP A 43 13.72 20.67 21.53
C TRP A 43 12.72 21.78 21.28
N ASN A 44 13.06 22.67 20.35
CA ASN A 44 12.12 23.64 19.81
C ASN A 44 11.82 23.25 18.36
N GLY A 45 10.62 22.71 18.13
CA GLY A 45 10.16 22.17 16.86
C GLY A 45 9.28 20.93 17.02
N LEU A 46 9.38 20.02 16.06
CA LEU A 46 8.59 18.80 15.93
C LEU A 46 9.46 17.55 16.16
N GLY A 47 8.96 16.63 16.98
CA GLY A 47 9.39 15.24 17.01
C GLY A 47 8.25 14.34 16.55
N ILE A 48 8.54 13.36 15.68
CA ILE A 48 7.63 12.26 15.36
C ILE A 48 8.29 10.97 15.84
N PHE A 49 7.70 10.34 16.84
CA PHE A 49 8.24 9.15 17.50
C PHE A 49 7.51 7.91 17.02
N PHE A 50 8.27 6.89 16.64
CA PHE A 50 7.82 5.55 16.34
C PHE A 50 8.23 4.70 17.54
N ASP A 51 7.35 4.66 18.52
CA ASP A 51 7.58 4.06 19.83
C ASP A 51 7.15 2.59 19.82
N SER A 52 8.11 1.69 20.06
CA SER A 52 7.86 0.25 20.07
C SER A 52 7.55 -0.31 21.44
N PHE A 53 7.89 0.41 22.51
CA PHE A 53 7.89 -0.14 23.87
C PHE A 53 6.81 0.51 24.73
N ASP A 54 6.07 -0.31 25.45
CA ASP A 54 4.95 0.12 26.30
C ASP A 54 5.49 0.43 27.70
N ASN A 55 5.98 1.65 27.94
CA ASN A 55 6.51 2.03 29.26
C ASN A 55 5.38 2.17 30.29
N ASP A 56 4.18 2.59 29.85
CA ASP A 56 3.05 2.89 30.73
C ASP A 56 2.12 1.68 31.01
N ASN A 57 2.40 0.54 30.39
CA ASN A 57 1.68 -0.74 30.47
C ASN A 57 0.20 -0.64 30.08
N LYS A 58 -0.17 0.25 29.15
CA LYS A 58 -1.55 0.36 28.64
C LYS A 58 -1.80 -0.44 27.37
N HIS A 59 -0.80 -1.18 26.87
CA HIS A 59 -0.92 -2.09 25.72
C HIS A 59 -1.35 -1.40 24.43
N ASN A 60 -0.81 -0.21 24.21
CA ASN A 60 -1.09 0.69 23.09
C ASN A 60 0.16 0.97 22.24
N ASN A 61 1.11 0.03 22.20
CA ASN A 61 2.33 0.11 21.39
C ASN A 61 2.38 -1.09 20.41
N PRO A 62 3.01 -0.96 19.22
CA PRO A 62 3.74 0.22 18.75
C PRO A 62 2.84 1.41 18.37
N TYR A 63 3.31 2.61 18.70
CA TYR A 63 2.57 3.86 18.56
C TYR A 63 3.39 4.89 17.79
N ILE A 64 2.77 5.55 16.82
CA ILE A 64 3.37 6.68 16.10
C ILE A 64 2.77 7.96 16.65
N MET A 65 3.59 8.85 17.20
CA MET A 65 3.14 10.10 17.83
C MET A 65 3.86 11.32 17.30
N ALA A 66 3.13 12.42 17.16
CA ALA A 66 3.69 13.74 16.91
C ALA A 66 3.70 14.55 18.21
N VAL A 67 4.85 15.14 18.54
CA VAL A 67 5.05 15.95 19.75
C VAL A 67 5.70 17.29 19.37
N LEU A 68 5.02 18.37 19.71
CA LEU A 68 5.54 19.73 19.57
C LEU A 68 6.15 20.19 20.88
N ASN A 69 7.29 20.85 20.79
CA ASN A 69 7.97 21.42 21.94
C ASN A 69 8.55 22.79 21.55
N ASP A 70 8.57 23.70 22.51
CA ASP A 70 9.08 25.07 22.38
C ASP A 70 10.48 25.23 22.99
N GLY A 71 11.05 24.13 23.49
CA GLY A 71 12.34 24.06 24.18
C GLY A 71 12.22 24.03 25.70
N THR A 72 11.01 24.15 26.26
CA THR A 72 10.81 24.24 27.71
C THR A 72 10.46 22.91 28.36
N LYS A 73 9.77 22.02 27.65
CA LYS A 73 9.25 20.77 28.20
C LYS A 73 10.26 19.63 28.04
N GLN A 74 10.40 18.81 29.08
CA GLN A 74 11.11 17.53 28.99
C GLN A 74 10.13 16.45 28.55
N PHE A 75 10.56 15.55 27.67
CA PHE A 75 9.73 14.43 27.24
C PHE A 75 9.45 13.45 28.38
N ASP A 76 8.20 13.03 28.52
CA ASP A 76 7.77 12.09 29.55
C ASP A 76 7.84 10.64 29.06
N HIS A 77 9.05 10.07 29.03
CA HIS A 77 9.31 8.68 28.59
C HIS A 77 8.62 7.63 29.46
N ALA A 78 8.29 7.95 30.72
CA ALA A 78 7.65 7.01 31.62
C ALA A 78 6.17 6.78 31.30
N ASN A 79 5.54 7.73 30.60
CA ASN A 79 4.13 7.69 30.20
C ASN A 79 3.96 7.81 28.68
N ASP A 80 4.96 7.37 27.91
CA ASP A 80 4.97 7.38 26.44
C ASP A 80 4.58 8.74 25.82
N GLY A 81 4.95 9.84 26.50
CA GLY A 81 4.63 11.19 26.04
C GLY A 81 3.13 11.52 25.94
N THR A 82 2.24 10.71 26.54
CA THR A 82 0.78 10.80 26.36
C THR A 82 0.24 12.20 26.68
N THR A 83 0.80 12.89 27.67
CA THR A 83 0.38 14.24 28.09
C THR A 83 0.87 15.36 27.16
N GLN A 84 1.78 15.03 26.24
CA GLN A 84 2.45 15.95 25.32
C GLN A 84 2.09 15.65 23.85
N LEU A 85 1.29 14.62 23.63
CA LEU A 85 0.81 14.18 22.33
C LEU A 85 0.00 15.28 21.64
N LEU A 86 0.41 15.66 20.44
CA LEU A 86 -0.42 16.46 19.54
C LEU A 86 -1.46 15.57 18.86
N SER A 87 -0.99 14.50 18.23
CA SER A 87 -1.80 13.49 17.54
C SER A 87 -0.94 12.25 17.28
N GLY A 88 -1.56 11.10 17.05
CA GLY A 88 -0.85 9.85 16.82
C GLY A 88 -1.76 8.72 16.36
N CYS A 89 -1.17 7.57 16.07
CA CYS A 89 -1.89 6.39 15.63
C CYS A 89 -1.23 5.09 16.11
N LEU A 90 -2.06 4.07 16.34
CA LEU A 90 -1.62 2.70 16.58
C LEU A 90 -1.21 2.07 15.25
N ARG A 91 0.10 1.86 15.07
CA ARG A 91 0.65 1.21 13.88
C ARG A 91 1.84 0.37 14.28
N ASP A 92 1.68 -0.93 14.16
CA ASP A 92 2.80 -1.84 14.27
C ASP A 92 3.71 -1.66 13.05
N PHE A 93 4.97 -1.33 13.31
CA PHE A 93 6.02 -1.11 12.32
C PHE A 93 7.20 -2.09 12.49
N ARG A 94 7.10 -3.04 13.42
CA ARG A 94 8.18 -3.99 13.73
C ARG A 94 8.07 -5.26 12.90
N ASN A 95 9.21 -5.87 12.59
CA ASN A 95 9.31 -7.20 11.99
C ASN A 95 8.43 -7.37 10.74
N LYS A 96 8.40 -6.32 9.90
CA LYS A 96 7.58 -6.29 8.69
C LYS A 96 8.30 -6.95 7.51
N PRO A 97 7.57 -7.67 6.64
CA PRO A 97 8.19 -8.37 5.51
C PRO A 97 8.85 -7.40 4.52
N PHE A 98 8.23 -6.24 4.29
CA PHE A 98 8.77 -5.16 3.47
C PHE A 98 9.15 -3.95 4.34
N PRO A 99 10.08 -3.10 3.89
CA PRO A 99 10.42 -1.87 4.61
C PRO A 99 9.19 -1.01 4.87
N THR A 100 9.09 -0.49 6.10
CA THR A 100 8.07 0.47 6.47
C THR A 100 8.43 1.84 5.91
N ARG A 101 7.42 2.65 5.63
CA ARG A 101 7.63 4.01 5.10
C ARG A 101 6.80 5.01 5.88
N ALA A 102 7.38 6.18 6.15
CA ALA A 102 6.65 7.32 6.68
C ALA A 102 6.81 8.49 5.74
N ARG A 103 5.68 9.07 5.30
CA ARG A 103 5.65 10.33 4.55
C ARG A 103 5.08 11.41 5.45
N ILE A 104 5.92 12.38 5.77
CA ILE A 104 5.65 13.46 6.71
C ILE A 104 5.56 14.75 5.92
N GLU A 105 4.35 15.28 5.78
CA GLU A 105 4.06 16.50 5.06
C GLU A 105 3.77 17.63 6.04
N TYR A 106 4.46 18.76 5.90
CA TYR A 106 4.09 20.01 6.55
C TYR A 106 3.75 21.06 5.50
N TYR A 107 2.45 21.20 5.22
CA TYR A 107 1.92 22.09 4.21
C TYR A 107 0.86 23.03 4.78
N ASN A 108 1.04 24.33 4.58
CA ASN A 108 0.13 25.38 5.03
C ASN A 108 -0.31 25.26 6.51
N ASN A 109 0.64 25.06 7.43
CA ASN A 109 0.41 24.85 8.86
C ASN A 109 -0.39 23.58 9.21
N VAL A 110 -0.48 22.64 8.28
CA VAL A 110 -1.07 21.32 8.50
C VAL A 110 0.05 20.30 8.47
N LEU A 111 0.14 19.50 9.53
CA LEU A 111 1.01 18.34 9.61
C LEU A 111 0.19 17.10 9.23
N THR A 112 0.65 16.36 8.22
CA THR A 112 0.07 15.06 7.84
C THR A 112 1.16 14.01 7.88
N VAL A 113 0.92 12.89 8.56
CA VAL A 113 1.79 11.70 8.48
C VAL A 113 1.01 10.57 7.85
N LEU A 114 1.53 10.10 6.72
CA LEU A 114 1.08 8.89 6.06
C LEU A 114 2.08 7.77 6.36
N PHE A 115 1.57 6.57 6.55
CA PHE A 115 2.38 5.42 6.95
C PHE A 115 2.09 4.20 6.08
N HIS A 116 3.15 3.61 5.54
CA HIS A 116 3.13 2.31 4.88
C HIS A 116 3.61 1.26 5.88
N ASN A 117 2.73 0.34 6.25
CA ASN A 117 2.95 -0.62 7.34
C ASN A 117 3.88 -1.80 6.99
N GLY A 118 4.52 -1.78 5.82
CA GLY A 118 5.52 -2.78 5.41
C GLY A 118 4.91 -4.14 5.10
N MET A 119 3.60 -4.21 4.94
CA MET A 119 2.89 -5.45 4.69
C MET A 119 2.86 -5.77 3.20
N THR A 120 2.57 -4.80 2.33
CA THR A 120 2.58 -4.98 0.87
C THR A 120 3.93 -4.60 0.26
N ASN A 121 4.18 -5.05 -0.98
CA ASN A 121 5.33 -4.60 -1.78
C ASN A 121 5.00 -3.37 -2.64
N ASN A 122 3.79 -2.80 -2.49
CA ASN A 122 3.36 -1.61 -3.20
C ASN A 122 3.81 -0.38 -2.42
N ASN A 123 4.86 0.29 -2.91
CA ASN A 123 5.44 1.45 -2.24
C ASN A 123 4.46 2.63 -2.04
N ASP A 124 3.32 2.65 -2.74
CA ASP A 124 2.31 3.70 -2.67
C ASP A 124 1.13 3.37 -1.73
N ASP A 125 1.12 2.21 -1.07
CA ASP A 125 0.06 1.78 -0.14
C ASP A 125 0.18 2.48 1.23
N TYR A 126 0.12 3.81 1.19
CA TYR A 126 0.15 4.67 2.36
C TYR A 126 -1.23 4.80 2.99
N GLU A 127 -1.29 4.66 4.31
CA GLU A 127 -2.48 4.94 5.11
C GLU A 127 -2.30 6.22 5.92
N MET A 128 -3.38 6.94 6.17
CA MET A 128 -3.33 8.09 7.07
C MET A 128 -3.07 7.63 8.51
N CYS A 129 -1.99 8.11 9.11
CA CYS A 129 -1.70 7.90 10.53
C CYS A 129 -2.28 9.04 11.36
N LEU A 130 -1.77 10.26 11.14
CA LEU A 130 -2.21 11.44 11.87
C LEU A 130 -2.31 12.66 10.96
N ARG A 131 -3.18 13.58 11.34
CA ARG A 131 -3.31 14.90 10.72
C ARG A 131 -3.63 15.92 11.81
N ALA A 132 -2.89 17.02 11.82
CA ALA A 132 -3.08 18.11 12.77
C ALA A 132 -3.03 19.47 12.07
N ASP A 133 -4.08 20.27 12.25
CA ASP A 133 -4.18 21.63 11.73
C ASP A 133 -3.62 22.65 12.74
N GLY A 134 -3.19 23.81 12.26
CA GLY A 134 -2.70 24.90 13.11
C GLY A 134 -1.32 24.66 13.74
N VAL A 135 -0.56 23.71 13.19
CA VAL A 135 0.80 23.39 13.63
C VAL A 135 1.75 24.53 13.26
N GLN A 136 2.37 25.15 14.27
CA GLN A 136 3.36 26.21 14.09
C GLN A 136 4.77 25.64 14.28
N LEU A 137 5.53 25.57 13.20
CA LEU A 137 6.94 25.16 13.24
C LEU A 137 7.86 26.37 13.07
N PRO A 138 9.10 26.28 13.60
CA PRO A 138 10.14 27.26 13.31
C PRO A 138 10.36 27.43 11.81
N LYS A 139 10.69 28.64 11.34
CA LYS A 139 10.93 28.91 9.91
C LYS A 139 12.14 28.17 9.37
N ASN A 140 13.17 28.03 10.19
CA ASN A 140 14.41 27.34 9.88
C ASN A 140 14.62 26.25 10.93
N GLY A 141 15.03 25.08 10.49
CA GLY A 141 15.29 23.94 11.35
C GLY A 141 16.16 22.90 10.65
N TYR A 142 16.69 21.99 11.44
CA TYR A 142 17.42 20.81 11.02
C TYR A 142 16.47 19.63 10.93
N PHE A 143 16.61 18.86 9.86
CA PHE A 143 16.03 17.54 9.77
C PHE A 143 16.97 16.53 10.42
N GLY A 144 16.42 15.59 11.17
CA GLY A 144 17.19 14.57 11.84
C GLY A 144 16.41 13.27 12.02
N ILE A 145 17.16 12.19 12.22
CA ILE A 145 16.64 10.91 12.66
C ILE A 145 17.52 10.41 13.80
N SER A 146 16.92 9.81 14.81
CA SER A 146 17.62 9.16 15.91
C SER A 146 16.89 7.88 16.30
N ALA A 147 17.57 6.99 17.01
CA ALA A 147 16.98 5.81 17.60
C ALA A 147 17.69 5.49 18.91
N ALA A 148 17.02 4.75 19.79
CA ALA A 148 17.62 4.24 21.00
C ALA A 148 17.11 2.84 21.33
N THR A 149 17.87 2.17 22.19
CA THR A 149 17.51 0.88 22.77
C THR A 149 17.60 1.00 24.30
N GLY A 150 16.89 0.12 24.98
CA GLY A 150 16.85 0.06 26.44
C GLY A 150 17.31 -1.30 26.95
N GLY A 151 16.57 -1.86 27.91
CA GLY A 151 16.80 -3.24 28.36
C GLY A 151 16.45 -4.29 27.31
N LEU A 152 15.49 -3.96 26.42
CA LEU A 152 15.24 -4.68 25.17
C LEU A 152 15.86 -3.89 24.02
N ALA A 153 16.21 -4.59 22.94
CA ALA A 153 16.87 -3.99 21.80
C ALA A 153 16.29 -4.54 20.50
N ASP A 154 15.96 -3.62 19.60
CA ASP A 154 15.73 -3.86 18.19
C ASP A 154 16.83 -3.19 17.35
N ASP A 155 17.06 -3.73 16.15
CA ASP A 155 17.83 -3.08 15.11
C ASP A 155 16.96 -2.01 14.43
N HIS A 156 17.49 -0.80 14.29
CA HIS A 156 16.80 0.36 13.74
C HIS A 156 17.52 0.85 12.47
N ASP A 157 17.06 0.38 11.32
CA ASP A 157 17.71 0.65 10.02
C ASP A 157 16.94 1.71 9.23
N VAL A 158 17.64 2.71 8.71
CA VAL A 158 17.07 3.73 7.82
C VAL A 158 17.72 3.60 6.45
N PHE A 159 16.94 3.23 5.44
CA PHE A 159 17.40 3.06 4.07
C PHE A 159 17.40 4.38 3.30
N HIS A 160 16.37 5.20 3.51
CA HIS A 160 16.21 6.46 2.80
C HIS A 160 15.68 7.54 3.74
N PHE A 161 16.22 8.75 3.59
CA PHE A 161 15.74 9.98 4.18
C PHE A 161 15.69 11.05 3.08
N LEU A 162 14.54 11.20 2.45
CA LEU A 162 14.36 12.09 1.30
C LEU A 162 13.54 13.30 1.73
N THR A 163 14.06 14.51 1.49
CA THR A 163 13.38 15.77 1.81
C THR A 163 13.07 16.54 0.54
N THR A 164 11.80 16.90 0.36
CA THR A 164 11.28 17.60 -0.82
C THR A 164 10.70 18.95 -0.40
N SER A 165 11.03 20.00 -1.14
CA SER A 165 10.39 21.31 -0.95
C SER A 165 9.03 21.35 -1.66
N LEU A 166 8.00 21.77 -0.93
CA LEU A 166 6.65 21.95 -1.47
C LEU A 166 6.36 23.43 -1.71
N HIS A 167 5.84 23.71 -2.90
CA HIS A 167 5.46 25.04 -3.38
C HIS A 167 3.96 25.08 -3.73
N PRO A 168 3.28 26.23 -3.60
CA PRO A 168 1.90 26.35 -4.05
C PRO A 168 1.81 26.13 -5.56
N ALA A 169 0.67 25.57 -6.01
CA ALA A 169 0.38 25.40 -7.42
C ALA A 169 0.52 26.74 -8.19
N GLY A 170 1.35 26.75 -9.23
CA GLY A 170 1.63 27.95 -10.05
C GLY A 170 2.96 28.65 -9.76
N GLN A 171 3.69 28.27 -8.70
CA GLN A 171 5.08 28.68 -8.48
C GLN A 171 6.03 27.55 -8.82
N ILE A 172 6.24 27.30 -10.11
CA ILE A 172 7.38 26.48 -10.55
C ILE A 172 8.60 27.40 -10.46
N VAL A 173 9.31 27.33 -9.34
CA VAL A 173 10.69 27.79 -9.32
C VAL A 173 11.45 26.73 -10.11
N GLU A 174 11.96 27.08 -11.29
CA GLU A 174 13.00 26.28 -11.97
C GLU A 174 14.23 26.27 -11.05
N ASN A 175 14.21 25.38 -10.05
CA ASN A 175 15.41 25.03 -9.34
C ASN A 175 16.27 24.26 -10.33
N LYS A 176 17.28 24.93 -10.88
CA LYS A 176 18.43 24.28 -11.48
C LYS A 176 18.81 23.13 -10.56
N VAL A 177 18.79 21.90 -11.07
CA VAL A 177 19.28 20.72 -10.35
C VAL A 177 20.60 21.13 -9.69
N PRO A 178 20.71 21.14 -8.35
CA PRO A 178 21.94 21.52 -7.72
C PRO A 178 23.03 20.61 -8.23
N GLN A 179 24.15 21.20 -8.67
CA GLN A 179 25.37 20.50 -9.10
C GLN A 179 25.85 19.45 -8.08
N ASP A 180 25.38 19.56 -6.84
CA ASP A 180 25.59 18.62 -5.74
C ASP A 180 24.97 17.23 -5.96
N ASN A 181 23.89 17.10 -6.75
CA ASN A 181 23.25 15.79 -6.95
C ASN A 181 24.10 14.86 -7.82
N GLU A 182 24.79 15.42 -8.82
CA GLU A 182 25.78 14.69 -9.62
C GLU A 182 26.99 14.31 -8.79
N LYS A 183 27.47 15.23 -7.93
CA LYS A 183 28.57 14.96 -7.01
C LYS A 183 28.22 13.86 -6.00
N LEU A 184 27.03 13.89 -5.42
CA LEU A 184 26.54 12.86 -4.50
C LEU A 184 26.41 11.50 -5.20
N SER A 185 25.95 11.49 -6.46
CA SER A 185 25.89 10.27 -7.27
C SER A 185 27.28 9.70 -7.59
N GLN A 186 28.29 10.55 -7.75
CA GLN A 186 29.68 10.16 -7.95
C GLN A 186 30.30 9.61 -6.65
N GLU A 187 30.08 10.29 -5.52
CA GLU A 187 30.52 9.82 -4.19
C GLU A 187 29.92 8.45 -3.86
N TYR A 188 28.64 8.21 -4.19
CA TYR A 188 28.00 6.90 -4.03
C TYR A 188 28.65 5.80 -4.88
N LYS A 189 29.01 6.11 -6.13
CA LYS A 189 29.71 5.17 -7.02
C LYS A 189 31.11 4.86 -6.52
N GLU A 190 31.87 5.89 -6.12
CA GLU A 190 33.20 5.72 -5.54
C GLU A 190 33.16 4.86 -4.26
N TYR A 191 32.14 5.04 -3.42
CA TYR A 191 31.94 4.22 -2.24
C TYR A 191 31.64 2.75 -2.59
N GLN A 192 30.77 2.50 -3.59
CA GLN A 192 30.48 1.15 -4.06
C GLN A 192 31.72 0.46 -4.64
N GLU A 193 32.48 1.14 -5.50
CA GLU A 193 33.72 0.61 -6.07
C GLU A 193 34.75 0.29 -4.98
N LYS A 194 34.87 1.16 -3.97
CA LYS A 194 35.77 0.93 -2.83
C LYS A 194 35.34 -0.28 -2.01
N LEU A 195 34.04 -0.46 -1.78
CA LEU A 195 33.49 -1.61 -1.08
C LEU A 195 33.74 -2.91 -1.87
N GLU A 196 33.53 -2.91 -3.18
CA GLU A 196 33.83 -4.07 -4.03
C GLU A 196 35.32 -4.40 -4.04
N LYS A 197 36.17 -3.39 -4.12
CA LYS A 197 37.62 -3.58 -4.06
C LYS A 197 38.07 -4.17 -2.73
N GLN A 198 37.52 -3.69 -1.62
CA GLN A 198 37.77 -4.28 -0.29
C GLN A 198 37.28 -5.72 -0.20
N LYS A 199 36.09 -6.04 -0.77
CA LYS A 199 35.61 -7.42 -0.86
C LYS A 199 36.55 -8.30 -1.67
N GLN A 200 37.09 -7.80 -2.79
CA GLN A 200 38.04 -8.55 -3.63
C GLN A 200 39.40 -8.73 -2.94
N GLU A 201 39.92 -7.70 -2.27
CA GLU A 201 41.14 -7.77 -1.47
C GLU A 201 40.98 -8.79 -0.33
N TYR A 202 39.85 -8.75 0.39
CA TYR A 202 39.50 -9.74 1.41
C TYR A 202 39.49 -11.16 0.85
N LYS A 203 38.79 -11.40 -0.28
CA LYS A 203 38.76 -12.70 -0.98
C LYS A 203 40.14 -13.18 -1.42
N LYS A 204 41.04 -12.26 -1.78
CA LYS A 204 42.40 -12.57 -2.22
C LYS A 204 43.33 -12.92 -1.05
N GLU A 205 43.11 -12.29 0.10
CA GLU A 205 43.85 -12.54 1.34
C GLU A 205 43.33 -13.79 2.09
N HIS A 206 42.07 -14.18 1.85
CA HIS A 206 41.40 -15.30 2.53
C HIS A 206 40.89 -16.33 1.50
N PRO A 207 41.77 -16.97 0.71
CA PRO A 207 41.37 -17.90 -0.36
C PRO A 207 40.78 -19.24 0.16
N ASP A 208 41.01 -19.57 1.43
CA ASP A 208 40.54 -20.81 2.09
C ASP A 208 39.28 -20.61 2.96
N GLU A 209 38.85 -19.36 3.18
CA GLU A 209 37.53 -19.09 3.73
C GLU A 209 36.52 -19.37 2.62
N LYS A 210 35.91 -20.57 2.67
CA LYS A 210 34.71 -20.84 1.88
C LYS A 210 33.75 -19.68 2.11
N GLU A 211 33.23 -19.12 1.02
CA GLU A 211 32.06 -18.27 1.13
C GLU A 211 31.02 -19.06 1.91
N ASP A 212 30.75 -18.63 3.13
CA ASP A 212 29.48 -18.89 3.76
C ASP A 212 28.42 -18.10 2.94
N GLU A 213 28.20 -18.48 1.68
CA GLU A 213 26.94 -18.25 0.96
C GLU A 213 25.76 -18.80 1.80
N GLU A 214 26.08 -19.70 2.74
CA GLU A 214 25.19 -20.16 3.78
C GLU A 214 24.74 -19.04 4.73
N TRP A 215 25.46 -17.94 5.00
CA TRP A 215 24.93 -16.90 5.91
C TRP A 215 23.78 -16.08 5.31
N ASP A 216 23.73 -15.86 4.00
CA ASP A 216 22.59 -15.18 3.37
C ASP A 216 21.37 -16.13 3.27
N GLU A 217 21.58 -17.44 3.18
CA GLU A 217 20.52 -18.46 3.16
C GLU A 217 20.11 -18.94 4.57
N PHE A 218 20.96 -18.79 5.59
CA PHE A 218 20.74 -19.23 6.97
C PHE A 218 19.78 -18.31 7.76
N TYR A 219 19.49 -17.12 7.25
CA TYR A 219 18.56 -16.18 7.89
C TYR A 219 17.13 -16.19 7.33
N GLU A 220 16.78 -17.04 6.35
CA GLU A 220 15.37 -17.32 6.03
C GLU A 220 14.95 -18.64 6.69
N SER A 221 14.39 -18.56 7.90
CA SER A 221 13.74 -19.73 8.52
C SER A 221 12.61 -20.26 7.63
N GLU A 222 12.37 -21.58 7.59
CA GLU A 222 11.24 -22.15 6.81
C GLU A 222 9.91 -21.48 7.18
N ASN A 223 9.76 -21.06 8.45
CA ASN A 223 8.63 -20.26 8.92
C ASN A 223 8.51 -18.90 8.22
N GLN A 224 9.60 -18.18 7.92
CA GLN A 224 9.55 -16.93 7.14
C GLN A 224 9.16 -17.16 5.69
N ARG A 225 9.59 -18.27 5.08
CA ARG A 225 9.21 -18.62 3.71
C ARG A 225 7.73 -18.97 3.62
N GLU A 226 7.23 -19.74 4.57
CA GLU A 226 5.80 -20.06 4.70
C GLU A 226 4.97 -18.82 5.02
N LEU A 227 5.42 -17.97 5.95
CA LEU A 227 4.76 -16.68 6.20
C LEU A 227 4.71 -15.84 4.94
N ARG A 228 5.79 -15.75 4.15
CA ARG A 228 5.82 -14.98 2.91
C ARG A 228 4.79 -15.48 1.89
N GLN A 229 4.65 -16.80 1.74
CA GLN A 229 3.66 -17.40 0.82
C GLN A 229 2.22 -17.17 1.30
N ILE A 230 1.96 -17.36 2.60
CA ILE A 230 0.66 -17.06 3.21
C ILE A 230 0.35 -15.57 3.04
N TRP A 231 1.34 -14.70 3.24
CA TRP A 231 1.19 -13.26 3.16
C TRP A 231 0.94 -12.78 1.74
N GLN A 232 1.64 -13.34 0.74
CA GLN A 232 1.33 -13.09 -0.67
C GLN A 232 -0.11 -13.49 -1.01
N GLY A 233 -0.60 -14.61 -0.48
CA GLY A 233 -2.00 -15.02 -0.63
C GLY A 233 -2.98 -14.06 0.05
N GLN A 234 -2.70 -13.65 1.30
CA GLN A 234 -3.56 -12.71 2.03
C GLN A 234 -3.56 -11.29 1.45
N SER A 235 -2.42 -10.83 0.94
CA SER A 235 -2.29 -9.52 0.32
C SER A 235 -3.17 -9.39 -0.92
N GLN A 236 -3.22 -10.44 -1.76
CA GLN A 236 -4.12 -10.50 -2.91
C GLN A 236 -5.59 -10.45 -2.48
N ILE A 237 -5.96 -11.19 -1.43
CA ILE A 237 -7.32 -11.16 -0.89
C ILE A 237 -7.67 -9.77 -0.34
N PHE A 238 -6.74 -9.14 0.39
CA PHE A 238 -6.95 -7.82 0.96
C PHE A 238 -7.07 -6.72 -0.11
N GLU A 239 -6.26 -6.76 -1.16
CA GLU A 239 -6.40 -5.88 -2.33
C GLU A 239 -7.77 -6.04 -2.98
N HIS A 240 -8.25 -7.28 -3.16
CA HIS A 240 -9.58 -7.52 -3.69
C HIS A 240 -10.69 -7.00 -2.76
N ILE A 241 -10.53 -7.10 -1.44
CA ILE A 241 -11.47 -6.53 -0.47
C ILE A 241 -11.44 -4.99 -0.51
N ARG A 242 -10.26 -4.37 -0.62
CA ARG A 242 -10.12 -2.91 -0.74
C ARG A 242 -10.72 -2.40 -2.04
N GLU A 243 -10.49 -3.09 -3.16
CA GLU A 243 -11.09 -2.72 -4.43
C GLU A 243 -12.62 -2.90 -4.41
N LEU A 244 -13.12 -3.96 -3.77
CA LEU A 244 -14.55 -4.15 -3.52
C LEU A 244 -15.12 -3.02 -2.66
N SER A 245 -14.45 -2.65 -1.57
CA SER A 245 -14.85 -1.53 -0.70
C SER A 245 -14.88 -0.22 -1.48
N ARG A 246 -13.83 0.07 -2.27
CA ARG A 246 -13.75 1.28 -3.09
C ARG A 246 -14.85 1.33 -4.14
N LYS A 247 -15.17 0.20 -4.78
CA LYS A 247 -16.29 0.11 -5.72
C LYS A 247 -17.63 0.22 -5.01
N MET A 248 -17.75 -0.26 -3.78
CA MET A 248 -18.95 -0.11 -2.96
C MET A 248 -19.16 1.35 -2.54
N ASP A 249 -18.11 2.07 -2.15
CA ASP A 249 -18.15 3.50 -1.86
C ASP A 249 -18.46 4.35 -3.11
N GLU A 250 -17.94 3.96 -4.28
CA GLU A 250 -18.30 4.58 -5.56
C GLU A 250 -19.80 4.38 -5.89
N VAL A 251 -20.34 3.20 -5.60
CA VAL A 251 -21.77 2.89 -5.78
C VAL A 251 -22.65 3.65 -4.77
N ILE A 252 -22.23 3.74 -3.51
CA ILE A 252 -22.91 4.51 -2.46
C ILE A 252 -22.90 6.01 -2.80
N GLY A 253 -21.75 6.57 -3.22
CA GLY A 253 -21.64 7.96 -3.65
C GLY A 253 -22.46 8.27 -4.90
N ARG A 254 -22.60 7.32 -5.84
CA ARG A 254 -23.52 7.45 -6.98
C ARG A 254 -24.98 7.41 -6.55
N GLN A 255 -25.33 6.60 -5.56
CA GLN A 255 -26.68 6.59 -4.97
C GLN A 255 -26.99 7.90 -4.25
N GLU A 256 -26.08 8.43 -3.42
CA GLU A 256 -26.27 9.74 -2.75
C GLU A 256 -26.42 10.89 -3.74
N ASN A 257 -25.58 10.92 -4.79
CA ASN A 257 -25.69 11.94 -5.83
C ASN A 257 -27.01 11.82 -6.61
N THR A 258 -27.46 10.60 -6.91
CA THR A 258 -28.75 10.35 -7.58
C THR A 258 -29.92 10.72 -6.67
N LEU A 259 -29.85 10.41 -5.37
CA LEU A 259 -30.85 10.80 -4.37
C LEU A 259 -30.90 12.32 -4.17
N SER A 260 -29.75 13.00 -4.22
CA SER A 260 -29.66 14.46 -4.09
C SER A 260 -30.26 15.20 -5.30
N LEU A 261 -30.12 14.62 -6.50
CA LEU A 261 -30.73 15.11 -7.74
C LEU A 261 -32.25 14.93 -7.73
N VAL A 262 -32.75 13.81 -7.20
CA VAL A 262 -34.19 13.56 -7.02
C VAL A 262 -34.78 14.45 -5.92
N SER A 263 -34.05 14.68 -4.83
CA SER A 263 -34.44 15.57 -3.72
C SER A 263 -34.57 17.03 -4.17
N ARG A 264 -33.63 17.53 -4.99
CA ARG A 264 -33.69 18.89 -5.55
C ARG A 264 -34.84 19.07 -6.56
N GLY A 265 -35.31 18.00 -7.20
CA GLY A 265 -36.47 18.03 -8.10
C GLY A 265 -37.84 18.16 -7.39
N MET A 266 -37.91 17.91 -6.07
CA MET A 266 -39.18 17.87 -5.32
C MET A 266 -39.41 19.07 -4.39
N GLY A 267 -38.46 20.02 -4.29
CA GLY A 267 -38.47 21.06 -3.24
C GLY A 267 -38.82 22.50 -3.66
N GLY A 268 -39.12 22.79 -4.93
CA GLY A 268 -39.19 24.17 -5.43
C GLY A 268 -40.51 24.57 -6.08
N ALA A 269 -41.59 24.69 -5.29
CA ALA A 269 -42.85 25.27 -5.77
C ALA A 269 -43.50 26.17 -4.71
N ALA A 270 -43.06 27.43 -4.61
CA ALA A 270 -43.85 28.50 -4.00
C ALA A 270 -43.39 29.90 -4.47
N GLY A 271 -44.22 30.54 -5.29
CA GLY A 271 -44.47 31.99 -5.25
C GLY A 271 -43.63 32.91 -6.15
N ALA A 272 -44.23 33.38 -7.23
CA ALA A 272 -44.56 34.81 -7.50
C ALA A 272 -44.61 35.10 -9.02
N VAL A 273 -45.67 35.79 -9.43
CA VAL A 273 -46.02 36.15 -10.81
C VAL A 273 -45.69 37.63 -11.04
N THR A 274 -45.02 37.98 -12.14
CA THR A 274 -45.09 39.32 -12.80
C THR A 274 -44.77 39.21 -14.31
N PRO A 275 -45.43 39.99 -15.20
CA PRO A 275 -45.36 39.85 -16.67
C PRO A 275 -44.44 40.92 -17.34
N PRO A 276 -44.38 41.09 -18.68
CA PRO A 276 -43.20 40.77 -19.51
C PRO A 276 -42.50 42.00 -20.15
N ALA A 277 -41.30 41.81 -20.70
CA ALA A 277 -40.70 42.74 -21.67
C ALA A 277 -39.92 41.98 -22.76
N PRO A 278 -39.94 42.44 -24.04
CA PRO A 278 -39.59 41.61 -25.19
C PRO A 278 -38.19 41.89 -25.75
N GLY A 279 -37.52 40.85 -26.24
CA GLY A 279 -36.47 40.98 -27.25
C GLY A 279 -35.30 40.02 -27.12
N GLY A 280 -35.14 39.13 -28.11
CA GLY A 280 -33.82 38.64 -28.52
C GLY A 280 -33.57 37.12 -28.48
N ALA A 281 -33.83 36.48 -29.63
CA ALA A 281 -33.18 35.28 -30.21
C ALA A 281 -32.88 34.03 -29.33
N ALA A 282 -33.61 32.95 -29.60
CA ALA A 282 -33.39 31.61 -29.06
C ALA A 282 -32.45 30.74 -29.92
N GLN A 283 -31.50 30.07 -29.27
CA GLN A 283 -30.89 28.81 -29.70
C GLN A 283 -31.25 27.70 -28.68
N PRO A 284 -31.30 26.42 -29.08
CA PRO A 284 -32.08 25.41 -28.36
C PRO A 284 -31.38 24.86 -27.11
N GLN A 285 -32.03 25.00 -25.94
CA GLN A 285 -31.73 24.20 -24.75
C GLN A 285 -32.74 23.07 -24.59
N ILE A 286 -32.21 21.88 -24.29
CA ILE A 286 -32.96 20.66 -24.01
C ILE A 286 -33.77 20.87 -22.72
N SER A 287 -35.09 20.89 -22.86
CA SER A 287 -36.05 20.95 -21.74
C SER A 287 -36.21 19.55 -21.16
N VAL A 288 -35.75 19.35 -19.91
CA VAL A 288 -36.16 18.21 -19.09
C VAL A 288 -37.22 18.69 -18.12
N GLY A 289 -38.44 18.81 -18.64
CA GLY A 289 -39.66 19.02 -17.87
C GLY A 289 -40.68 17.97 -18.29
N GLY A 290 -40.67 16.82 -17.61
CA GLY A 290 -41.64 15.75 -17.83
C GLY A 290 -41.70 14.85 -16.61
N ALA A 291 -42.90 14.64 -16.08
CA ALA A 291 -43.17 13.74 -14.97
C ALA A 291 -42.67 12.31 -15.29
N MET A 292 -42.02 11.66 -14.32
CA MET A 292 -41.53 10.27 -14.43
C MET A 292 -42.61 9.37 -15.03
N THR A 293 -42.25 8.68 -16.10
CA THR A 293 -43.15 7.76 -16.79
C THR A 293 -43.26 6.46 -15.99
N ARG A 294 -44.41 5.79 -16.07
CA ARG A 294 -44.68 4.52 -15.36
C ARG A 294 -43.65 3.43 -15.70
N ALA A 295 -43.07 3.47 -16.90
CA ALA A 295 -42.01 2.58 -17.35
C ALA A 295 -40.68 2.79 -16.60
N GLU A 296 -40.33 4.03 -16.24
CA GLU A 296 -39.14 4.33 -15.45
C GLU A 296 -39.30 3.87 -14.00
N VAL A 297 -40.52 3.95 -13.47
CA VAL A 297 -40.86 3.41 -12.13
C VAL A 297 -40.80 1.88 -12.13
N ASP A 298 -41.34 1.22 -13.15
CA ASP A 298 -41.27 -0.25 -13.26
C ASP A 298 -39.82 -0.74 -13.43
N LEU A 299 -38.96 0.01 -14.14
CA LEU A 299 -37.53 -0.27 -14.24
C LEU A 299 -36.83 -0.10 -12.87
N LEU A 300 -37.18 0.94 -12.10
CA LEU A 300 -36.63 1.16 -10.77
C LEU A 300 -37.03 0.05 -9.78
N VAL A 301 -38.29 -0.37 -9.83
CA VAL A 301 -38.83 -1.46 -8.99
C VAL A 301 -38.18 -2.79 -9.37
N ALA A 302 -37.99 -3.06 -10.66
CA ALA A 302 -37.27 -4.25 -11.12
C ALA A 302 -35.82 -4.25 -10.63
N ASN A 303 -35.14 -3.10 -10.68
CA ASN A 303 -33.75 -2.97 -10.22
C ASN A 303 -33.64 -3.12 -8.69
N GLN A 304 -34.58 -2.56 -7.92
CA GLN A 304 -34.63 -2.76 -6.46
C GLN A 304 -34.92 -4.22 -6.08
N ASN A 305 -35.82 -4.89 -6.79
CA ASN A 305 -36.09 -6.31 -6.55
C ASN A 305 -34.87 -7.19 -6.89
N ASN A 306 -34.08 -6.82 -7.89
CA ASN A 306 -32.84 -7.49 -8.23
C ASN A 306 -31.77 -7.28 -7.14
N LEU A 307 -31.60 -6.04 -6.67
CA LEU A 307 -30.70 -5.73 -5.55
C LEU A 307 -31.08 -6.46 -4.26
N LEU A 308 -32.38 -6.57 -3.95
CA LEU A 308 -32.87 -7.34 -2.81
C LEU A 308 -32.61 -8.85 -2.96
N ALA A 309 -32.66 -9.38 -4.18
CA ALA A 309 -32.30 -10.77 -4.45
C ALA A 309 -30.80 -11.00 -4.25
N THR A 310 -29.94 -10.11 -4.78
CA THR A 310 -28.48 -10.18 -4.60
C THR A 310 -28.07 -10.05 -3.14
N ALA A 311 -28.72 -9.17 -2.37
CA ALA A 311 -28.47 -9.02 -0.93
C ALA A 311 -28.83 -10.28 -0.13
N ARG A 312 -29.87 -11.01 -0.53
CA ARG A 312 -30.23 -12.30 0.08
C ARG A 312 -29.22 -13.38 -0.27
N GLU A 313 -28.74 -13.42 -1.51
CA GLU A 313 -27.68 -14.36 -1.93
C GLU A 313 -26.35 -14.10 -1.19
N LEU A 314 -25.97 -12.83 -1.03
CA LEU A 314 -24.79 -12.45 -0.23
C LEU A 314 -24.92 -12.91 1.23
N ARG A 315 -26.11 -12.79 1.83
CA ARG A 315 -26.35 -13.25 3.19
C ARG A 315 -26.21 -14.77 3.32
N THR A 316 -26.67 -15.52 2.34
CA THR A 316 -26.50 -16.98 2.30
C THR A 316 -25.03 -17.37 2.13
N LEU A 317 -24.30 -16.66 1.25
CA LEU A 317 -22.87 -16.90 1.02
C LEU A 317 -22.02 -16.62 2.26
N ILE A 318 -22.32 -15.54 2.99
CA ILE A 318 -21.66 -15.21 4.27
C ILE A 318 -21.97 -16.27 5.34
N GLY A 319 -23.20 -16.81 5.36
CA GLY A 319 -23.57 -17.92 6.23
C GLY A 319 -22.76 -19.19 5.94
N ASP A 320 -22.61 -19.54 4.67
CA ASP A 320 -21.81 -20.69 4.23
C ASP A 320 -20.32 -20.50 4.56
N ILE A 321 -19.76 -19.29 4.37
CA ILE A 321 -18.38 -18.98 4.74
C ILE A 321 -18.15 -19.13 6.25
N ASN A 322 -19.06 -18.61 7.09
CA ASN A 322 -18.95 -18.76 8.54
C ASN A 322 -19.00 -20.24 8.95
N SER A 323 -19.94 -21.02 8.39
CA SER A 323 -20.03 -22.46 8.71
C SER A 323 -18.79 -23.26 8.28
N ARG A 324 -18.19 -22.93 7.13
CA ARG A 324 -16.94 -23.56 6.68
C ARG A 324 -15.76 -23.14 7.54
N THR A 325 -15.69 -21.87 7.94
CA THR A 325 -14.65 -21.36 8.84
C THR A 325 -14.70 -22.07 10.20
N ASP A 326 -15.90 -22.29 10.75
CA ASP A 326 -16.10 -23.06 11.98
C ASP A 326 -15.67 -24.52 11.82
N SER A 327 -15.95 -25.16 10.68
CA SER A 327 -15.50 -26.53 10.40
C SER A 327 -13.98 -26.67 10.30
N ILE A 328 -13.30 -25.65 9.76
CA ILE A 328 -11.84 -25.61 9.64
C ILE A 328 -11.21 -25.43 11.04
N LEU A 329 -11.74 -24.52 11.84
CA LEU A 329 -11.32 -24.32 13.24
C LEU A 329 -11.51 -25.58 14.10
N GLN A 330 -12.62 -26.30 13.91
CA GLN A 330 -12.91 -27.51 14.67
C GLN A 330 -12.06 -28.72 14.23
N THR A 331 -11.68 -28.78 12.95
CA THR A 331 -10.77 -29.81 12.42
C THR A 331 -9.34 -29.59 12.91
N GLN A 332 -8.91 -28.33 13.04
CA GLN A 332 -7.59 -27.99 13.59
C GLN A 332 -7.47 -28.27 15.09
N GLN A 333 -8.58 -28.24 15.85
CA GLN A 333 -8.61 -28.58 17.28
C GLN A 333 -8.59 -30.10 17.57
N ARG A 334 -8.75 -30.97 16.56
CA ARG A 334 -8.75 -32.44 16.75
C ARG A 334 -7.41 -33.13 16.46
N ALA A 335 -6.34 -32.40 16.14
CA ALA A 335 -5.00 -32.98 16.01
C ALA A 335 -4.41 -33.26 17.40
N PRO A 336 -4.12 -34.52 17.78
CA PRO A 336 -3.46 -34.81 19.05
C PRO A 336 -1.97 -34.52 18.94
N SER A 337 -1.45 -33.89 19.99
CA SER A 337 -0.02 -33.66 20.23
C SER A 337 0.74 -35.00 20.29
N GLY A 338 1.61 -35.26 19.31
CA GLY A 338 2.56 -36.38 19.36
C GLY A 338 3.21 -36.67 18.01
N GLY A 339 4.53 -36.71 17.98
CA GLY A 339 5.38 -36.76 16.78
C GLY A 339 5.08 -37.85 15.74
N HIS A 340 5.58 -37.56 14.53
CA HIS A 340 5.76 -38.42 13.35
C HIS A 340 4.51 -38.70 12.49
N ALA A 341 4.25 -37.85 11.48
CA ALA A 341 3.62 -38.22 10.20
C ALA A 341 3.61 -37.05 9.17
N ALA A 342 4.77 -36.57 8.71
CA ALA A 342 4.86 -35.55 7.65
C ALA A 342 4.75 -36.16 6.23
N GLY A 343 3.73 -36.97 5.97
CA GLY A 343 3.58 -37.66 4.68
C GLY A 343 2.15 -37.92 4.21
N TYR A 344 1.14 -37.59 5.01
CA TYR A 344 -0.26 -37.90 4.71
C TYR A 344 -1.13 -36.66 4.87
N ASP A 345 -0.91 -35.62 4.06
CA ASP A 345 -1.95 -34.58 3.91
C ASP A 345 -1.84 -33.66 2.67
N ILE A 346 -0.74 -33.69 1.92
CA ILE A 346 -0.63 -32.84 0.72
C ILE A 346 -1.51 -33.38 -0.43
N GLN A 347 -1.67 -34.71 -0.54
CA GLN A 347 -2.52 -35.31 -1.57
C GLN A 347 -4.02 -35.13 -1.32
N ALA A 348 -4.46 -35.11 -0.05
CA ALA A 348 -5.86 -34.87 0.30
C ALA A 348 -6.27 -33.44 -0.02
N VAL A 349 -5.45 -32.46 0.39
CA VAL A 349 -5.66 -31.04 0.08
C VAL A 349 -5.65 -30.75 -1.42
N ILE A 350 -4.73 -31.37 -2.19
CA ILE A 350 -4.69 -31.22 -3.65
C ILE A 350 -5.94 -31.84 -4.31
N SER A 351 -6.45 -32.95 -3.78
CA SER A 351 -7.68 -33.56 -4.29
C SER A 351 -8.91 -32.71 -4.02
N GLU A 352 -8.97 -32.07 -2.85
CA GLU A 352 -10.07 -31.20 -2.44
C GLU A 352 -10.05 -29.85 -3.18
N MET A 353 -8.86 -29.28 -3.44
CA MET A 353 -8.72 -28.11 -4.31
C MET A 353 -9.12 -28.40 -5.76
N ARG A 354 -8.80 -29.60 -6.27
CA ARG A 354 -9.20 -30.03 -7.62
C ARG A 354 -10.73 -30.15 -7.74
N ASP A 355 -11.39 -30.68 -6.71
CA ASP A 355 -12.85 -30.80 -6.70
C ASP A 355 -13.55 -29.45 -6.51
N GLY A 356 -13.01 -28.56 -5.67
CA GLY A 356 -13.49 -27.18 -5.56
C GLY A 356 -13.36 -26.41 -6.88
N MET A 357 -12.26 -26.58 -7.60
CA MET A 357 -12.03 -25.94 -8.89
C MET A 357 -12.94 -26.50 -10.00
N ASN A 358 -13.30 -27.78 -9.93
CA ASN A 358 -14.28 -28.40 -10.83
C ASN A 358 -15.71 -27.90 -10.57
N GLN A 359 -16.09 -27.63 -9.31
CA GLN A 359 -17.38 -27.02 -8.98
C GLN A 359 -17.47 -25.55 -9.43
N VAL A 360 -16.40 -24.77 -9.27
CA VAL A 360 -16.34 -23.39 -9.76
C VAL A 360 -16.45 -23.34 -11.29
N LYS A 361 -15.79 -24.27 -11.99
CA LYS A 361 -15.91 -24.39 -13.45
C LYS A 361 -17.33 -24.71 -13.90
N GLN A 362 -18.04 -25.57 -13.18
CA GLN A 362 -19.45 -25.87 -13.45
C GLN A 362 -20.36 -24.67 -13.16
N GLY A 363 -20.10 -23.93 -12.07
CA GLY A 363 -20.82 -22.69 -11.74
C GLY A 363 -20.66 -21.60 -12.80
N ILE A 364 -19.44 -21.38 -13.30
CA ILE A 364 -19.16 -20.41 -14.38
C ILE A 364 -19.84 -20.82 -15.70
N SER A 365 -19.87 -22.12 -16.01
CA SER A 365 -20.57 -22.64 -17.19
C SER A 365 -22.09 -22.40 -17.10
N HIS A 366 -22.65 -22.55 -15.89
CA HIS A 366 -24.07 -22.35 -15.63
C HIS A 366 -24.49 -20.87 -15.67
N VAL A 367 -23.60 -19.96 -15.26
CA VAL A 367 -23.76 -18.50 -15.37
C VAL A 367 -23.60 -18.04 -16.82
N GLY A 368 -22.66 -18.61 -17.58
CA GLY A 368 -22.49 -18.34 -19.01
C GLY A 368 -23.71 -18.74 -19.85
N GLN A 369 -24.37 -19.85 -19.52
CA GLN A 369 -25.62 -20.26 -20.18
C GLN A 369 -26.81 -19.35 -19.84
N LYS A 370 -26.89 -18.79 -18.63
CA LYS A 370 -27.95 -17.85 -18.25
C LYS A 370 -27.77 -16.44 -18.83
N LEU A 371 -26.52 -16.01 -19.03
CA LEU A 371 -26.21 -14.74 -19.72
C LEU A 371 -26.37 -14.81 -21.25
N GLY A 372 -26.44 -16.02 -21.83
CA GLY A 372 -26.69 -16.25 -23.25
C GLY A 372 -28.18 -16.32 -23.67
N ALA A 373 -29.12 -16.22 -22.73
CA ALA A 373 -30.55 -16.38 -22.98
C ALA A 373 -31.37 -15.16 -22.52
N ALA A 374 -31.25 -14.05 -23.25
CA ALA A 374 -32.23 -12.97 -23.22
C ALA A 374 -32.34 -12.33 -24.63
N PRO A 375 -33.53 -11.88 -25.06
CA PRO A 375 -33.90 -11.74 -26.47
C PRO A 375 -33.32 -10.49 -27.14
N GLN A 376 -33.16 -10.60 -28.46
CA GLN A 376 -32.58 -9.68 -29.42
C GLN A 376 -32.92 -8.19 -29.22
N ALA A 377 -31.87 -7.36 -29.13
CA ALA A 377 -31.89 -5.98 -29.60
C ALA A 377 -30.64 -5.74 -30.46
N GLN A 378 -30.84 -5.65 -31.77
CA GLN A 378 -29.80 -5.37 -32.75
C GLN A 378 -29.20 -3.98 -32.50
N THR A 379 -27.93 -3.94 -32.11
CA THR A 379 -27.07 -2.75 -32.29
C THR A 379 -25.76 -3.21 -32.92
N SER A 380 -25.68 -3.02 -34.24
CA SER A 380 -24.53 -3.33 -35.07
C SER A 380 -23.37 -2.38 -34.76
N CYS A 381 -22.29 -2.90 -34.18
CA CYS A 381 -20.99 -2.22 -34.16
C CYS A 381 -20.28 -2.40 -35.52
N PRO A 382 -19.64 -1.35 -36.08
CA PRO A 382 -19.01 -1.42 -37.39
C PRO A 382 -17.68 -2.17 -37.30
N THR A 383 -17.56 -3.28 -38.03
CA THR A 383 -16.33 -4.07 -38.15
C THR A 383 -15.37 -3.42 -39.14
N GLY A 384 -14.42 -2.62 -38.63
CA GLY A 384 -13.21 -2.24 -39.36
C GLY A 384 -12.05 -3.16 -38.98
N ASN A 385 -11.62 -4.02 -39.92
CA ASN A 385 -10.35 -4.75 -39.95
C ASN A 385 -9.78 -5.28 -38.62
N CYS A 386 -10.43 -6.28 -38.04
CA CYS A 386 -9.79 -7.11 -37.03
C CYS A 386 -8.70 -7.97 -37.68
N VAL A 387 -7.47 -7.93 -37.14
CA VAL A 387 -6.36 -8.79 -37.55
C VAL A 387 -6.81 -10.25 -37.41
N GLY A 388 -6.87 -10.97 -38.53
CA GLY A 388 -7.29 -12.37 -38.55
C GLY A 388 -6.34 -13.22 -37.71
N VAL A 389 -6.89 -14.23 -37.02
CA VAL A 389 -6.14 -15.19 -36.18
C VAL A 389 -4.96 -15.80 -36.95
N THR A 390 -5.11 -16.03 -38.26
CA THR A 390 -4.05 -16.52 -39.14
C THR A 390 -2.88 -15.55 -39.28
N MET A 391 -3.16 -14.23 -39.34
CA MET A 391 -2.14 -13.18 -39.42
C MET A 391 -1.43 -13.00 -38.07
N PHE A 392 -2.17 -13.11 -36.97
CA PHE A 392 -1.59 -13.10 -35.62
C PHE A 392 -0.63 -14.29 -35.41
N LEU A 393 -1.04 -15.50 -35.81
CA LEU A 393 -0.21 -16.70 -35.68
C LEU A 393 1.01 -16.66 -36.60
N SER A 394 0.89 -16.12 -37.82
CA SER A 394 2.03 -16.02 -38.74
C SER A 394 3.09 -15.04 -38.23
N VAL A 395 2.68 -13.87 -37.72
CA VAL A 395 3.61 -12.88 -37.14
C VAL A 395 4.30 -13.45 -35.90
N THR A 396 3.56 -14.15 -35.05
CA THR A 396 4.11 -14.79 -33.84
C THR A 396 5.16 -15.85 -34.19
N ALA A 397 4.90 -16.68 -35.21
CA ALA A 397 5.85 -17.69 -35.68
C ALA A 397 7.13 -17.07 -36.25
N VAL A 398 7.00 -15.99 -37.05
CA VAL A 398 8.15 -15.25 -37.59
C VAL A 398 8.98 -14.62 -36.47
N GLN A 399 8.32 -14.04 -35.46
CA GLN A 399 9.00 -13.42 -34.33
C GLN A 399 9.78 -14.43 -33.48
N LEU A 400 9.20 -15.60 -33.22
CA LEU A 400 9.91 -16.69 -32.53
C LEU A 400 11.13 -17.18 -33.32
N LEU A 401 11.03 -17.25 -34.65
CA LEU A 401 12.12 -17.68 -35.51
C LEU A 401 13.27 -16.66 -35.52
N LEU A 402 12.97 -15.36 -35.55
CA LEU A 402 13.97 -14.30 -35.45
C LEU A 402 14.70 -14.30 -34.10
N VAL A 403 13.97 -14.52 -32.99
CA VAL A 403 14.58 -14.63 -31.65
C VAL A 403 15.49 -15.86 -31.56
N LEU A 404 15.09 -16.99 -32.15
CA LEU A 404 15.90 -18.20 -32.19
C LEU A 404 17.19 -18.00 -33.00
N LEU A 405 17.10 -17.37 -34.18
CA LEU A 405 18.28 -17.03 -35.00
C LEU A 405 19.22 -16.06 -34.27
N TYR A 406 18.68 -15.06 -33.57
CA TYR A 406 19.46 -14.13 -32.77
C TYR A 406 20.21 -14.83 -31.64
N ASN A 407 19.54 -15.74 -30.92
CA ASN A 407 20.17 -16.51 -29.84
C ASN A 407 21.28 -17.44 -30.36
N ILE A 408 21.10 -18.06 -31.53
CA ILE A 408 22.15 -18.87 -32.16
C ILE A 408 23.34 -18.01 -32.61
N TYR A 409 23.08 -16.83 -33.17
CA TYR A 409 24.12 -15.88 -33.55
C TYR A 409 24.91 -15.40 -32.32
N LYS A 410 24.21 -15.03 -31.25
CA LYS A 410 24.82 -14.59 -29.99
C LYS A 410 25.68 -15.70 -29.37
N SER A 411 25.18 -16.94 -29.29
CA SER A 411 25.97 -18.03 -28.71
C SER A 411 27.19 -18.40 -29.56
N ARG A 412 27.11 -18.29 -30.89
CA ARG A 412 28.28 -18.44 -31.77
C ARG A 412 29.30 -17.33 -31.58
N SER A 413 28.86 -16.08 -31.40
CA SER A 413 29.74 -14.94 -31.11
C SER A 413 30.47 -15.13 -29.78
N GLU A 414 29.74 -15.52 -28.73
CA GLU A 414 30.33 -15.80 -27.40
C GLU A 414 31.30 -16.99 -27.42
N ALA A 415 31.02 -18.02 -28.23
CA ALA A 415 31.93 -19.15 -28.42
C ALA A 415 33.20 -18.77 -29.21
N GLN A 416 33.15 -17.79 -30.11
CA GLN A 416 34.34 -17.26 -30.80
C GLN A 416 35.17 -16.35 -29.89
N ALA A 417 34.53 -15.56 -29.02
CA ALA A 417 35.23 -14.71 -28.06
C ALA A 417 36.06 -15.51 -27.03
N LYS A 418 35.61 -16.72 -26.67
CA LYS A 418 36.33 -17.64 -25.76
C LYS A 418 37.57 -18.32 -26.35
N LYS A 419 37.87 -18.16 -27.65
CA LYS A 419 39.10 -18.70 -28.27
C LYS A 419 40.27 -17.71 -28.31
N PHE A 420 40.07 -16.48 -27.84
CA PHE A 420 41.08 -15.42 -27.85
C PHE A 420 41.51 -14.96 -26.45
N TYR A 421 41.17 -15.71 -25.41
CA TYR A 421 41.70 -15.54 -24.05
C TYR A 421 42.43 -16.80 -23.59
#